data_AF-A0A395HNI2-F1
#
_entry.id   AF-A0A395HNI2-F1
#
_cell.length_a   1.000
_cell.length_b   1.000
_cell.length_c   1.000
_cell.angle_alpha   90.00
_cell.angle_beta   90.00
_cell.angle_gamma   90.00
#
_symmetry.space_group_name_H-M   'P 1'
#
loop_
_entity.id
_entity.type
_entity.pdbx_description
1 polymer ?
#
loop_
_entity_poly.entity_id
_entity_poly.type
_entity_poly.pdbx_seq_one_letter_code
_entity_poly.pdbx_strand_id
1 'polypeptide(L)'
;MFACYRPPASVCAQLDQGGGVRFGSQTFAIYSCAPLPSSCQRLQNDVATYARLTASAGRVCETLPVLVNLEPSALAQLASLPVPSSPPVGAIPTVPWFLLRASMFERHCVIGSQSAVESLLVVLQRPWCVLEACCCNSETIAALRGFAQLAAQVDPSRYDAAVRLFSHEIWVRGSSTTDGIPRPAVSCVSRASLATVRTIYVASTLTAVTSYNRFWLSLICSCAVYLEVSFSEVVRRIRDDLCAGGTAGAALISWTSLYSMLLRRIGDCVM
;
A
#
# COMPACT_ATOMS: atom_id res chain seq x y z
N MET A 1 -11.75 -32.80 4.59
CA MET A 1 -10.76 -32.16 3.69
C MET A 1 -11.51 -31.09 2.92
N PHE A 2 -11.69 -29.90 3.51
CA PHE A 2 -12.50 -28.82 2.90
C PHE A 2 -11.60 -27.91 2.11
N ALA A 3 -11.84 -27.82 0.81
CA ALA A 3 -11.19 -26.86 -0.07
C ALA A 3 -11.60 -25.45 0.37
N CYS A 4 -10.70 -24.74 1.06
CA CYS A 4 -10.78 -23.29 1.19
C CYS A 4 -10.81 -22.70 -0.22
N TYR A 5 -11.93 -22.10 -0.60
CA TYR A 5 -12.05 -21.38 -1.85
C TYR A 5 -11.18 -20.12 -1.74
N ARG A 6 -9.89 -20.24 -2.09
CA ARG A 6 -9.04 -19.09 -2.35
C ARG A 6 -9.66 -18.33 -3.53
N PRO A 7 -9.70 -16.99 -3.53
CA PRO A 7 -9.84 -16.27 -4.79
C PRO A 7 -8.81 -16.87 -5.75
N PRO A 8 -9.21 -17.36 -6.93
CA PRO A 8 -8.31 -18.17 -7.74
C PRO A 8 -7.10 -17.34 -8.12
N ALA A 9 -5.92 -17.95 -8.22
CA ALA A 9 -4.69 -17.28 -8.65
C ALA A 9 -4.87 -16.53 -10.00
N SER A 10 -5.88 -16.91 -10.79
CA SER A 10 -6.34 -16.20 -11.98
C SER A 10 -6.86 -14.79 -11.71
N VAL A 11 -7.48 -14.50 -10.55
CA VAL A 11 -7.88 -13.14 -10.14
C VAL A 11 -6.63 -12.30 -9.90
N CYS A 12 -5.71 -12.76 -9.05
CA CYS A 12 -4.42 -12.10 -8.82
C CYS A 12 -3.61 -11.90 -10.15
N ALA A 13 -3.60 -12.87 -11.06
CA ALA A 13 -2.89 -12.78 -12.36
C ALA A 13 -3.62 -11.94 -13.43
N GLN A 14 -4.95 -11.93 -13.47
CA GLN A 14 -5.74 -11.04 -14.35
C GLN A 14 -5.71 -9.58 -13.84
N LEU A 15 -5.60 -9.38 -12.53
CA LEU A 15 -5.48 -8.05 -11.91
C LEU A 15 -4.08 -7.44 -12.06
N ASP A 16 -3.07 -8.28 -12.29
CA ASP A 16 -1.75 -7.88 -12.83
C ASP A 16 -1.80 -7.52 -14.34
N GLN A 17 -2.99 -7.55 -14.96
CA GLN A 17 -3.32 -6.89 -16.23
C GLN A 17 -4.55 -5.95 -16.08
N GLY A 18 -4.87 -5.54 -14.85
CA GLY A 18 -6.20 -5.00 -14.52
C GLY A 18 -6.37 -4.46 -13.11
N GLY A 19 -5.43 -3.63 -12.64
CA GLY A 19 -5.77 -2.38 -11.96
C GLY A 19 -6.64 -2.39 -10.69
N GLY A 20 -6.58 -3.40 -9.82
CA GLY A 20 -7.24 -3.36 -8.52
C GLY A 20 -8.74 -3.72 -8.59
N VAL A 21 -9.28 -4.15 -7.46
CA VAL A 21 -10.60 -4.78 -7.42
C VAL A 21 -11.62 -3.77 -6.93
N ARG A 22 -12.62 -3.45 -7.76
CA ARG A 22 -13.83 -2.80 -7.23
C ARG A 22 -14.74 -3.84 -6.61
N PHE A 23 -15.36 -3.47 -5.50
CA PHE A 23 -16.48 -4.20 -4.91
C PHE A 23 -17.72 -3.31 -5.05
N GLY A 24 -18.61 -3.67 -5.97
CA GLY A 24 -19.74 -2.82 -6.34
C GLY A 24 -19.31 -1.57 -7.14
N SER A 25 -19.99 -0.44 -6.91
CA SER A 25 -19.81 0.80 -7.69
C SER A 25 -18.85 1.82 -7.06
N GLN A 26 -18.70 1.82 -5.73
CA GLN A 26 -18.03 2.89 -4.99
C GLN A 26 -17.02 2.41 -3.94
N THR A 27 -16.68 1.10 -3.92
CA THR A 27 -15.73 0.56 -2.94
C THR A 27 -14.52 -0.07 -3.63
N PHE A 28 -13.33 0.29 -3.17
CA PHE A 28 -12.09 -0.39 -3.52
C PHE A 28 -11.83 -1.56 -2.55
N ALA A 29 -11.57 -2.74 -3.08
CA ALA A 29 -11.27 -3.93 -2.30
C ALA A 29 -9.76 -4.17 -2.22
N ILE A 30 -9.24 -4.11 -1.01
CA ILE A 30 -7.88 -4.49 -0.63
C ILE A 30 -7.90 -5.99 -0.32
N TYR A 31 -7.05 -6.76 -0.98
CA TYR A 31 -6.95 -8.19 -0.69
C TYR A 31 -5.55 -8.68 -1.00
N SER A 32 -5.17 -9.82 -0.43
CA SER A 32 -3.88 -10.42 -0.72
C SER A 32 -3.99 -11.94 -0.82
N CYS A 33 -3.34 -12.49 -1.85
CA CYS A 33 -3.15 -13.93 -2.04
C CYS A 33 -2.00 -14.49 -1.17
N ALA A 34 -1.35 -13.66 -0.34
CA ALA A 34 -0.20 -14.08 0.45
C ALA A 34 -0.59 -15.06 1.57
N PRO A 35 0.25 -16.07 1.88
CA PRO A 35 -0.07 -17.04 2.91
C PRO A 35 -0.09 -16.38 4.29
N LEU A 36 -0.92 -16.92 5.18
CA LEU A 36 -0.89 -16.55 6.59
C LEU A 36 0.51 -16.85 7.17
N PRO A 37 1.17 -15.91 7.87
CA PRO A 37 2.48 -16.16 8.46
C PRO A 37 2.49 -17.33 9.44
N SER A 38 3.57 -18.10 9.47
CA SER A 38 3.74 -19.18 10.45
C SER A 38 3.77 -18.66 11.90
N SER A 39 4.12 -17.39 12.11
CA SER A 39 3.97 -16.68 13.38
C SER A 39 2.51 -16.61 13.86
N CYS A 40 1.51 -16.76 12.99
CA CYS A 40 0.11 -16.82 13.40
C CYS A 40 -0.27 -18.09 14.15
N GLN A 41 0.41 -19.22 13.89
CA GLN A 41 0.20 -20.43 14.68
C GLN A 41 0.63 -20.20 16.15
N ARG A 42 1.67 -19.39 16.36
CA ARG A 42 2.11 -18.97 17.70
C ARG A 42 1.10 -18.00 18.34
N LEU A 43 0.47 -17.12 17.56
CA LEU A 43 -0.56 -16.20 18.03
C LEU A 43 -1.80 -16.93 18.57
N GLN A 44 -2.25 -17.99 17.89
CA GLN A 44 -3.42 -18.75 18.35
C GLN A 44 -3.18 -19.44 19.71
N ASN A 45 -1.91 -19.71 20.06
CA ASN A 45 -1.54 -20.29 21.35
C ASN A 45 -1.34 -19.24 22.45
N ASP A 46 -1.16 -17.95 22.09
CA ASP A 46 -1.07 -16.83 23.03
C ASP A 46 -2.41 -16.07 23.09
N VAL A 47 -3.27 -16.52 24.00
CA VAL A 47 -4.63 -15.99 24.19
C VAL A 47 -4.63 -14.48 24.45
N ALA A 48 -3.66 -13.97 25.22
CA ALA A 48 -3.62 -12.57 25.59
C ALA A 48 -3.27 -11.67 24.39
N THR A 49 -2.26 -12.08 23.61
CA THR A 49 -1.90 -11.35 22.38
C THR A 49 -2.99 -11.47 21.32
N TYR A 50 -3.58 -12.65 21.15
CA TYR A 50 -4.69 -12.84 20.21
C TYR A 50 -5.90 -11.97 20.57
N ALA A 51 -6.28 -11.90 21.85
CA ALA A 51 -7.37 -11.03 22.30
C ALA A 51 -7.11 -9.54 22.00
N ARG A 52 -5.86 -9.07 22.19
CA ARG A 52 -5.46 -7.69 21.82
C ARG A 52 -5.57 -7.46 20.31
N LEU A 53 -5.16 -8.43 19.50
CA LEU A 53 -5.29 -8.36 18.04
C LEU A 53 -6.75 -8.37 17.62
N THR A 54 -7.61 -9.20 18.22
CA THR A 54 -9.05 -9.23 17.95
C THR A 54 -9.71 -7.90 18.30
N ALA A 55 -9.44 -7.35 19.48
CA ALA A 55 -9.97 -6.04 19.87
C ALA A 55 -9.49 -4.93 18.93
N SER A 56 -8.22 -4.97 18.53
CA SER A 56 -7.68 -3.99 17.58
C SER A 56 -8.23 -4.16 16.16
N ALA A 57 -8.50 -5.39 15.71
CA ALA A 57 -9.18 -5.66 14.44
C ALA A 57 -10.62 -5.14 14.48
N GLY A 58 -11.32 -5.28 15.62
CA GLY A 58 -12.64 -4.70 15.83
C GLY A 58 -12.66 -3.18 15.55
N ARG A 59 -11.69 -2.44 16.10
CA ARG A 59 -11.52 -1.00 15.83
C ARG A 59 -11.22 -0.69 14.37
N VAL A 60 -10.42 -1.53 13.70
CA VAL A 60 -10.20 -1.37 12.25
C VAL A 60 -11.51 -1.57 11.48
N CYS A 61 -12.31 -2.56 11.86
CA CYS A 61 -13.59 -2.87 11.21
C CYS A 61 -14.64 -1.76 11.34
N GLU A 62 -14.52 -0.86 12.33
CA GLU A 62 -15.42 0.29 12.48
C GLU A 62 -15.31 1.27 11.30
N THR A 63 -14.13 1.38 10.68
CA THR A 63 -13.87 2.35 9.61
C THR A 63 -13.39 1.73 8.30
N LEU A 64 -12.96 0.45 8.33
CA LEU A 64 -12.55 -0.34 7.17
C LEU A 64 -13.18 -1.73 7.26
N PRO A 65 -14.33 -1.96 6.61
CA PRO A 65 -15.01 -3.24 6.65
C PRO A 65 -14.10 -4.38 6.19
N VAL A 66 -14.02 -5.44 6.99
CA VAL A 66 -13.31 -6.67 6.63
C VAL A 66 -14.34 -7.76 6.31
N LEU A 67 -14.51 -8.03 5.01
CA LEU A 67 -15.46 -9.00 4.50
C LEU A 67 -14.77 -10.36 4.41
N VAL A 68 -15.21 -11.29 5.26
CA VAL A 68 -14.68 -12.66 5.33
C VAL A 68 -15.62 -13.65 4.69
N ASN A 69 -15.07 -14.66 4.02
CA ASN A 69 -15.83 -15.79 3.46
C ASN A 69 -16.99 -15.31 2.56
N LEU A 70 -16.69 -14.39 1.63
CA LEU A 70 -17.69 -13.85 0.72
C LEU A 70 -18.42 -14.96 -0.04
N GLU A 71 -19.75 -14.88 -0.02
CA GLU A 71 -20.62 -15.74 -0.82
C GLU A 71 -20.33 -15.58 -2.32
N PRO A 72 -20.57 -16.61 -3.14
CA PRO A 72 -20.32 -16.56 -4.58
C PRO A 72 -20.97 -15.37 -5.30
N SER A 73 -22.17 -14.96 -4.87
CA SER A 73 -22.88 -13.80 -5.42
C SER A 73 -22.22 -12.46 -5.08
N ALA A 74 -21.56 -12.36 -3.93
CA ALA A 74 -20.77 -11.19 -3.54
C ALA A 74 -19.41 -11.18 -4.26
N LEU A 75 -18.79 -12.36 -4.45
CA LEU A 75 -17.59 -12.50 -5.28
C LEU A 75 -17.84 -12.08 -6.74
N ALA A 76 -19.04 -12.31 -7.27
CA ALA A 76 -19.42 -11.84 -8.61
C ALA A 76 -19.47 -10.30 -8.74
N GLN A 77 -19.52 -9.56 -7.62
CA GLN A 77 -19.42 -8.09 -7.61
C GLN A 77 -17.98 -7.60 -7.73
N LEU A 78 -16.99 -8.49 -7.59
CA LEU A 78 -15.60 -8.17 -7.81
C LEU A 78 -15.38 -8.01 -9.31
N ALA A 79 -14.86 -6.86 -9.70
CA ALA A 79 -14.48 -6.62 -11.07
C ALA A 79 -13.11 -5.98 -11.13
N SER A 80 -12.31 -6.42 -12.09
CA SER A 80 -11.09 -5.73 -12.47
C SER A 80 -11.45 -4.35 -12.97
N LEU A 81 -10.74 -3.36 -12.46
CA LEU A 81 -10.92 -2.01 -12.89
C LEU A 81 -10.17 -1.78 -14.22
N PRO A 82 -10.74 -1.01 -15.17
CA PRO A 82 -10.18 -0.92 -16.52
C PRO A 82 -8.72 -0.41 -16.52
N VAL A 83 -7.89 -0.89 -17.43
CA VAL A 83 -6.60 -0.22 -17.68
C VAL A 83 -6.85 0.82 -18.76
N PRO A 84 -6.54 2.11 -18.53
CA PRO A 84 -6.61 3.10 -19.60
C PRO A 84 -5.75 2.63 -20.79
N SER A 85 -6.29 2.76 -22.00
CA SER A 85 -5.58 2.50 -23.25
C SER A 85 -4.53 3.58 -23.50
N SER A 86 -3.55 3.71 -22.62
CA SER A 86 -2.46 4.68 -22.76
C SER A 86 -1.36 4.12 -23.65
N PRO A 87 -0.79 4.91 -24.57
CA PRO A 87 0.39 4.49 -25.32
C PRO A 87 1.54 4.20 -24.34
N PRO A 88 2.40 3.20 -24.63
CA PRO A 88 3.54 2.89 -23.77
C PRO A 88 4.43 4.14 -23.64
N VAL A 89 4.55 4.67 -22.43
CA VAL A 89 5.49 5.76 -22.13
C VAL A 89 6.89 5.15 -22.00
N GLY A 90 7.51 4.84 -23.15
CA GLY A 90 8.91 4.40 -23.23
C GLY A 90 9.30 3.26 -22.28
N ALA A 91 10.50 3.34 -21.69
CA ALA A 91 11.16 2.32 -20.86
C ALA A 91 10.64 2.20 -19.40
N ILE A 92 9.48 2.78 -19.08
CA ILE A 92 8.94 2.79 -17.71
C ILE A 92 8.18 1.48 -17.46
N PRO A 93 8.41 0.77 -16.33
CA PRO A 93 7.66 -0.42 -15.98
C PRO A 93 6.14 -0.15 -15.95
N THR A 94 5.33 -1.17 -16.27
CA THR A 94 3.87 -1.12 -16.27
C THR A 94 3.32 -0.27 -15.12
N VAL A 95 2.56 0.77 -15.46
CA VAL A 95 1.99 1.72 -14.49
C VAL A 95 1.11 0.96 -13.47
N PRO A 96 1.21 1.26 -12.15
CA PRO A 96 0.52 0.52 -11.10
C PRO A 96 -0.92 1.03 -10.97
N TRP A 97 -1.72 0.82 -12.02
CA TRP A 97 -3.09 1.35 -12.10
C TRP A 97 -3.98 0.92 -10.93
N PHE A 98 -3.67 -0.20 -10.27
CA PHE A 98 -4.38 -0.67 -9.08
C PHE A 98 -4.25 0.31 -7.91
N LEU A 99 -3.04 0.77 -7.62
CA LEU A 99 -2.78 1.72 -6.54
C LEU A 99 -3.31 3.10 -6.91
N LEU A 100 -3.13 3.52 -8.17
CA LEU A 100 -3.67 4.80 -8.64
C LEU A 100 -5.20 4.84 -8.51
N ARG A 101 -5.87 3.72 -8.81
CA ARG A 101 -7.31 3.58 -8.64
C ARG A 101 -7.72 3.56 -7.16
N ALA A 102 -6.94 2.98 -6.25
CA ALA A 102 -7.23 3.04 -4.81
C ALA A 102 -7.43 4.48 -4.30
N SER A 103 -6.71 5.47 -4.87
CA SER A 103 -6.86 6.90 -4.55
C SER A 103 -8.12 7.57 -5.10
N MET A 104 -8.91 6.88 -5.93
CA MET A 104 -10.13 7.41 -6.56
C MET A 104 -11.40 7.03 -5.80
N PHE A 105 -11.33 6.03 -4.92
CA PHE A 105 -12.48 5.54 -4.18
C PHE A 105 -12.56 6.22 -2.81
N GLU A 106 -13.76 6.62 -2.43
CA GLU A 106 -14.04 7.17 -1.09
C GLU A 106 -14.18 6.08 -0.03
N ARG A 107 -14.53 4.86 -0.46
CA ARG A 107 -14.72 3.71 0.42
C ARG A 107 -13.75 2.61 0.06
N HIS A 108 -13.24 1.95 1.10
CA HIS A 108 -12.38 0.79 0.98
C HIS A 108 -12.94 -0.34 1.83
N CYS A 109 -12.61 -1.57 1.46
CA CYS A 109 -12.83 -2.74 2.29
C CYS A 109 -11.65 -3.70 2.17
N VAL A 110 -11.50 -4.59 3.15
CA VAL A 110 -10.60 -5.74 3.05
C VAL A 110 -11.43 -6.96 2.69
N ILE A 111 -10.96 -7.74 1.72
CA ILE A 111 -11.51 -9.06 1.42
C ILE A 111 -10.51 -10.09 1.88
N GLY A 112 -10.97 -11.01 2.72
CA GLY A 112 -10.11 -12.09 3.19
C GLY A 112 -10.88 -13.35 3.51
N SER A 113 -10.18 -14.26 4.20
CA SER A 113 -10.70 -15.58 4.55
C SER A 113 -10.71 -15.76 6.07
N GLN A 114 -11.69 -16.51 6.55
CA GLN A 114 -11.83 -16.96 7.94
C GLN A 114 -12.13 -15.87 8.97
N SER A 115 -11.21 -14.93 9.23
CA SER A 115 -11.36 -13.92 10.27
C SER A 115 -10.76 -12.56 9.90
N ALA A 116 -11.21 -11.50 10.58
CA ALA A 116 -10.68 -10.16 10.38
C ALA A 116 -9.19 -10.06 10.77
N VAL A 117 -8.80 -10.72 11.87
CA VAL A 117 -7.40 -10.76 12.33
C VAL A 117 -6.51 -11.37 11.26
N GLU A 118 -6.85 -12.57 10.77
CA GLU A 118 -6.06 -13.25 9.74
C GLU A 118 -5.99 -12.45 8.44
N SER A 119 -7.11 -11.87 8.02
CA SER A 119 -7.21 -11.06 6.81
C SER A 119 -6.29 -9.82 6.89
N LEU A 120 -6.31 -9.12 8.03
CA LEU A 120 -5.45 -7.96 8.26
C LEU A 120 -3.97 -8.34 8.34
N LEU A 121 -3.63 -9.45 9.00
CA LEU A 121 -2.25 -9.96 9.05
C LEU A 121 -1.73 -10.30 7.64
N VAL A 122 -2.57 -10.92 6.81
CA VAL A 122 -2.23 -11.25 5.42
C VAL A 122 -2.07 -10.01 4.53
N VAL A 123 -2.89 -8.98 4.74
CA VAL A 123 -2.83 -7.70 4.01
C VAL A 123 -1.57 -6.91 4.42
N LEU A 124 -1.30 -6.79 5.71
CA LEU A 124 -0.26 -5.88 6.23
C LEU A 124 1.18 -6.38 6.00
N GLN A 125 1.38 -7.67 5.74
CA GLN A 125 2.70 -8.17 5.31
C GLN A 125 3.07 -7.73 3.88
N ARG A 126 2.16 -7.09 3.13
CA ARG A 126 2.40 -6.62 1.77
C ARG A 126 2.43 -5.09 1.74
N PRO A 127 3.59 -4.47 1.49
CA PRO A 127 3.69 -3.01 1.38
C PRO A 127 2.72 -2.39 0.37
N TRP A 128 2.36 -3.11 -0.69
CA TRP A 128 1.36 -2.65 -1.65
C TRP A 128 -0.01 -2.45 -1.05
N CYS A 129 -0.50 -3.44 -0.33
CA CYS A 129 -1.80 -3.33 0.33
C CYS A 129 -1.75 -2.27 1.45
N VAL A 130 -0.58 -2.05 2.05
CA VAL A 130 -0.36 -0.93 2.97
C VAL A 130 -0.49 0.41 2.24
N LEU A 131 0.08 0.59 1.04
CA LEU A 131 -0.11 1.82 0.25
C LEU A 131 -1.56 2.02 -0.21
N GLU A 132 -2.27 0.96 -0.57
CA GLU A 132 -3.71 1.02 -0.86
C GLU A 132 -4.50 1.46 0.39
N ALA A 133 -4.18 0.90 1.55
CA ALA A 133 -4.77 1.29 2.81
C ALA A 133 -4.41 2.72 3.24
N CYS A 134 -3.21 3.21 2.87
CA CYS A 134 -2.87 4.62 3.03
C CYS A 134 -3.80 5.54 2.21
N CYS A 135 -4.54 5.07 1.20
CA CYS A 135 -5.54 5.88 0.51
C CYS A 135 -6.85 6.05 1.30
N CYS A 136 -7.02 5.36 2.43
CA CYS A 136 -8.18 5.53 3.32
C CYS A 136 -8.14 6.86 4.09
N ASN A 137 -9.20 7.13 4.84
CA ASN A 137 -9.24 8.27 5.76
C ASN A 137 -8.23 8.12 6.93
N SER A 138 -7.95 9.23 7.63
CA SER A 138 -6.93 9.26 8.69
C SER A 138 -7.26 8.36 9.90
N GLU A 139 -8.54 8.19 10.22
CA GLU A 139 -9.00 7.35 11.33
C GLU A 139 -8.68 5.86 11.06
N THR A 140 -9.01 5.39 9.85
CA THR A 140 -8.65 4.05 9.37
C THR A 140 -7.15 3.80 9.42
N ILE A 141 -6.34 4.77 8.98
CA ILE A 141 -4.89 4.62 8.98
C ILE A 141 -4.35 4.54 10.42
N ALA A 142 -4.89 5.34 11.34
CA ALA A 142 -4.54 5.27 12.75
C ALA A 142 -4.89 3.92 13.38
N ALA A 143 -6.09 3.38 13.11
CA ALA A 143 -6.50 2.07 13.57
C ALA A 143 -5.61 0.95 13.00
N LEU A 144 -5.30 1.00 11.71
CA LEU A 144 -4.41 0.05 11.05
C LEU A 144 -2.97 0.12 11.58
N ARG A 145 -2.46 1.32 11.88
CA ARG A 145 -1.15 1.46 12.56
C ARG A 145 -1.16 0.77 13.91
N GLY A 146 -2.20 0.97 14.72
CA GLY A 146 -2.33 0.31 16.02
C GLY A 146 -2.33 -1.22 15.88
N PHE A 147 -3.05 -1.76 14.91
CA PHE A 147 -3.03 -3.19 14.61
C PHE A 147 -1.64 -3.67 14.14
N ALA A 148 -1.01 -2.94 13.22
CA ALA A 148 0.31 -3.27 12.70
C ALA A 148 1.38 -3.29 13.80
N GLN A 149 1.30 -2.39 14.78
CA GLN A 149 2.20 -2.36 15.94
C GLN A 149 2.07 -3.60 16.82
N LEU A 150 0.84 -4.10 17.02
CA LEU A 150 0.60 -5.35 17.74
C LEU A 150 1.16 -6.55 16.95
N ALA A 151 0.93 -6.58 15.64
CA ALA A 151 1.47 -7.62 14.77
C ALA A 151 3.01 -7.62 14.77
N ALA A 152 3.63 -6.44 14.75
CA ALA A 152 5.09 -6.28 14.80
C ALA A 152 5.71 -6.67 16.14
N GLN A 153 4.97 -6.64 17.26
CA GLN A 153 5.47 -7.20 18.54
C GLN A 153 5.71 -8.71 18.45
N VAL A 154 5.01 -9.39 17.54
CA VAL A 154 5.09 -10.86 17.38
C VAL A 154 6.03 -11.25 16.25
N ASP A 155 5.97 -10.54 15.13
CA ASP A 155 6.82 -10.78 13.96
C ASP A 155 7.30 -9.46 13.34
N PRO A 156 8.34 -8.82 13.93
CA PRO A 156 8.84 -7.55 13.43
C PRO A 156 9.26 -7.63 11.96
N SER A 157 9.85 -8.76 11.56
CA SER A 157 10.38 -8.97 10.22
C SER A 157 9.32 -8.81 9.11
N ARG A 158 8.06 -9.08 9.42
CA ARG A 158 6.93 -9.00 8.47
C ARG A 158 6.16 -7.69 8.55
N TYR A 159 6.07 -7.09 9.72
CA TYR A 159 5.13 -5.98 9.96
C TYR A 159 5.79 -4.63 10.24
N ASP A 160 7.10 -4.57 10.50
CA ASP A 160 7.79 -3.30 10.75
C ASP A 160 7.67 -2.33 9.55
N ALA A 161 7.66 -2.85 8.32
CA ALA A 161 7.41 -2.04 7.13
C ALA A 161 6.03 -1.35 7.17
N ALA A 162 4.97 -2.08 7.52
CA ALA A 162 3.62 -1.52 7.65
C ALA A 162 3.56 -0.45 8.74
N VAL A 163 4.20 -0.70 9.89
CA VAL A 163 4.28 0.28 10.99
C VAL A 163 4.96 1.56 10.53
N ARG A 164 6.10 1.47 9.83
CA ARG A 164 6.84 2.63 9.34
C ARG A 164 6.05 3.42 8.31
N LEU A 165 5.43 2.74 7.34
CA LEU A 165 4.62 3.38 6.30
C LEU A 165 3.41 4.10 6.92
N PHE A 166 2.61 3.45 7.77
CA PHE A 166 1.49 4.15 8.40
C PHE A 166 1.93 5.28 9.33
N SER A 167 3.08 5.13 10.01
CA SER A 167 3.60 6.21 10.86
C SER A 167 3.98 7.45 10.05
N HIS A 168 4.62 7.28 8.89
CA HIS A 168 4.91 8.38 7.97
C HIS A 168 3.62 9.03 7.46
N GLU A 169 2.66 8.21 7.00
CA GLU A 169 1.38 8.68 6.47
C GLU A 169 0.61 9.54 7.50
N ILE A 170 0.50 9.06 8.74
CA ILE A 170 -0.16 9.79 9.83
C ILE A 170 0.58 11.07 10.18
N TRP A 171 1.92 10.99 10.28
CA TRP A 171 2.74 12.14 10.64
C TRP A 171 2.55 13.28 9.64
N VAL A 172 2.65 13.00 8.34
CA VAL A 172 2.48 14.04 7.31
C VAL A 172 1.05 14.59 7.28
N ARG A 173 0.03 13.73 7.44
CA ARG A 173 -1.37 14.20 7.47
C ARG A 173 -1.68 15.08 8.67
N GLY A 174 -1.01 14.84 9.80
CA GLY A 174 -1.15 15.62 11.03
C GLY A 174 -0.32 16.91 11.04
N SER A 175 0.77 16.97 10.27
CA SER A 175 1.53 18.20 10.09
C SER A 175 0.76 19.15 9.17
N SER A 176 0.05 20.12 9.75
CA SER A 176 -0.64 21.20 9.03
C SER A 176 0.35 22.15 8.37
N THR A 177 1.13 21.69 7.39
CA THR A 177 1.89 22.58 6.52
C THR A 177 0.97 23.06 5.41
N THR A 178 0.35 24.21 5.67
CA THR A 178 -0.47 24.99 4.73
C THR A 178 0.35 25.65 3.61
N ASP A 179 1.69 25.55 3.68
CA ASP A 179 2.59 25.99 2.62
C ASP A 179 2.65 24.95 1.50
N GLY A 180 2.55 25.44 0.26
CA GLY A 180 2.34 24.64 -0.95
C GLY A 180 3.11 23.32 -0.97
N ILE A 181 2.37 22.21 -1.00
CA ILE A 181 2.92 20.85 -0.95
C ILE A 181 3.96 20.67 -2.08
N PRO A 182 5.24 20.42 -1.77
CA PRO A 182 6.35 20.52 -2.71
C PRO A 182 6.17 19.59 -3.92
N ARG A 183 6.42 20.11 -5.12
CA ARG A 183 6.43 19.31 -6.36
C ARG A 183 7.77 18.56 -6.51
N PRO A 184 7.79 17.37 -7.11
CA PRO A 184 9.02 16.65 -7.39
C PRO A 184 9.94 17.47 -8.28
N ALA A 185 11.07 17.91 -7.73
CA ALA A 185 12.15 18.57 -8.47
C ALA A 185 13.50 18.10 -7.91
N VAL A 186 14.48 17.92 -8.78
CA VAL A 186 15.84 17.48 -8.38
C VAL A 186 16.52 18.51 -7.46
N SER A 187 16.13 19.78 -7.57
CA SER A 187 16.59 20.89 -6.72
C SER A 187 15.88 20.99 -5.37
N CYS A 188 14.92 20.12 -5.06
CA CYS A 188 14.21 20.17 -3.78
C CYS A 188 15.16 19.85 -2.64
N VAL A 189 15.36 20.81 -1.73
CA VAL A 189 16.08 20.62 -0.47
C VAL A 189 15.10 20.02 0.52
N SER A 190 15.23 18.72 0.77
CA SER A 190 14.42 18.02 1.76
C SER A 190 14.89 18.31 3.17
N ARG A 191 13.93 18.37 4.12
CA ARG A 191 14.20 18.31 5.56
C ARG A 191 14.35 16.88 6.07
N ALA A 192 13.87 15.89 5.32
CA ALA A 192 14.01 14.49 5.67
C ALA A 192 15.47 14.05 5.54
N SER A 193 15.98 13.39 6.58
CA SER A 193 17.33 12.83 6.54
C SER A 193 17.41 11.72 5.49
N LEU A 194 18.54 11.62 4.79
CA LEU A 194 18.79 10.52 3.85
C LEU A 194 18.73 9.15 4.53
N ALA A 195 19.06 9.07 5.82
CA ALA A 195 18.90 7.87 6.63
C ALA A 195 17.43 7.42 6.72
N THR A 196 16.49 8.36 6.93
CA THR A 196 15.05 8.07 6.95
C THR A 196 14.57 7.53 5.60
N VAL A 197 15.01 8.15 4.50
CA VAL A 197 14.67 7.69 3.14
C VAL A 197 15.23 6.28 2.90
N ARG A 198 16.48 6.02 3.28
CA ARG A 198 17.10 4.69 3.18
C ARG A 198 16.34 3.64 3.99
N THR A 199 15.92 3.95 5.21
CA THR A 199 15.14 3.03 6.05
C THR A 199 13.83 2.62 5.37
N ILE A 200 13.10 3.57 4.80
CA ILE A 200 11.85 3.29 4.09
C ILE A 200 12.11 2.56 2.77
N TYR A 201 13.17 2.90 2.05
CA TYR A 201 13.61 2.18 0.86
C TYR A 201 13.89 0.71 1.17
N VAL A 202 14.65 0.43 2.23
CA VAL A 202 14.95 -0.95 2.67
C VAL A 202 13.67 -1.68 3.09
N ALA A 203 12.82 -1.05 3.90
CA ALA A 203 11.58 -1.65 4.36
C ALA A 203 10.63 -2.01 3.20
N SER A 204 10.52 -1.11 2.21
CA SER A 204 9.70 -1.32 1.01
C SER A 204 10.32 -2.34 0.04
N THR A 205 11.65 -2.40 -0.10
CA THR A 205 12.31 -3.34 -1.04
C THR A 205 12.47 -4.76 -0.51
N LEU A 206 12.86 -4.95 0.75
CA LEU A 206 13.12 -6.28 1.32
C LEU A 206 11.88 -7.19 1.32
N THR A 207 10.72 -6.61 1.59
CA THR A 207 9.42 -7.31 1.56
C THR A 207 8.79 -7.34 0.16
N ALA A 208 9.33 -6.59 -0.80
CA ALA A 208 8.86 -6.52 -2.19
C ALA A 208 9.70 -7.32 -3.20
N VAL A 209 10.66 -8.14 -2.74
CA VAL A 209 11.46 -9.05 -3.60
C VAL A 209 10.56 -9.92 -4.49
N THR A 210 9.33 -10.21 -4.05
CA THR A 210 8.32 -10.98 -4.79
C THR A 210 7.21 -10.12 -5.41
N SER A 211 7.42 -8.82 -5.59
CA SER A 211 6.44 -7.93 -6.21
C SER A 211 6.78 -7.64 -7.67
N TYR A 212 5.79 -7.83 -8.54
CA TYR A 212 5.86 -7.48 -9.97
C TYR A 212 6.09 -5.98 -10.23
N ASN A 213 5.79 -5.11 -9.26
CA ASN A 213 5.87 -3.65 -9.41
C ASN A 213 6.92 -2.97 -8.51
N ARG A 214 7.94 -3.70 -8.01
CA ARG A 214 8.93 -3.21 -7.02
C ARG A 214 9.46 -1.77 -7.25
N PHE A 215 9.60 -1.39 -8.52
CA PHE A 215 10.04 -0.06 -8.94
C PHE A 215 9.12 1.03 -8.39
N TRP A 216 7.82 0.91 -8.63
CA TRP A 216 6.81 1.88 -8.24
C TRP A 216 6.65 1.97 -6.73
N LEU A 217 6.72 0.84 -6.01
CA LEU A 217 6.70 0.85 -4.55
C LEU A 217 7.86 1.69 -3.99
N SER A 218 9.06 1.42 -4.46
CA SER A 218 10.28 2.09 -3.99
C SER A 218 10.27 3.56 -4.36
N LEU A 219 9.81 3.90 -5.58
CA LEU A 219 9.66 5.26 -6.06
C LEU A 219 8.67 6.04 -5.18
N ILE A 220 7.45 5.53 -4.99
CA ILE A 220 6.41 6.21 -4.22
C ILE A 220 6.89 6.40 -2.78
N CYS A 221 7.39 5.33 -2.15
CA CYS A 221 7.82 5.38 -0.77
C CYS A 221 8.99 6.34 -0.54
N SER A 222 10.02 6.27 -1.38
CA SER A 222 11.22 7.10 -1.21
C SER A 222 10.94 8.57 -1.53
N CYS A 223 10.18 8.84 -2.60
CA CYS A 223 9.85 10.21 -2.97
C CYS A 223 8.90 10.85 -1.96
N ALA A 224 7.92 10.11 -1.43
CA ALA A 224 6.99 10.65 -0.42
C ALA A 224 7.73 11.06 0.86
N VAL A 225 8.65 10.22 1.33
CA VAL A 225 9.46 10.51 2.52
C VAL A 225 10.39 11.68 2.26
N TYR A 226 11.09 11.68 1.11
CA TYR A 226 11.99 12.78 0.77
C TYR A 226 11.26 14.11 0.62
N LEU A 227 10.05 14.13 0.05
CA LEU A 227 9.28 15.36 -0.12
C LEU A 227 8.45 15.71 1.12
N GLU A 228 8.49 14.89 2.18
CA GLU A 228 7.64 15.03 3.37
C GLU A 228 6.14 15.13 3.02
N VAL A 229 5.72 14.35 2.02
CA VAL A 229 4.33 14.26 1.56
C VAL A 229 3.75 12.89 1.92
N SER A 230 2.42 12.80 2.03
CA SER A 230 1.76 11.53 2.29
C SER A 230 1.88 10.61 1.07
N PHE A 231 1.89 9.30 1.29
CA PHE A 231 1.91 8.33 0.19
C PHE A 231 0.65 8.46 -0.66
N SER A 232 -0.50 8.66 -0.03
CA SER A 232 -1.77 8.88 -0.76
C SER A 232 -1.71 10.08 -1.69
N GLU A 233 -1.03 11.16 -1.29
CA GLU A 233 -0.87 12.37 -2.09
C GLU A 233 0.09 12.13 -3.26
N VAL A 234 1.19 11.39 -3.07
CA VAL A 234 2.05 10.98 -4.19
C VAL A 234 1.29 10.13 -5.20
N VAL A 235 0.53 9.14 -4.72
CA VAL A 235 -0.31 8.28 -5.57
C VAL A 235 -1.30 9.12 -6.38
N ARG A 236 -1.99 10.06 -5.72
CA ARG A 236 -2.95 10.97 -6.36
C ARG A 236 -2.29 11.83 -7.43
N ARG A 237 -1.12 12.40 -7.14
CA ARG A 237 -0.37 13.23 -8.11
C ARG A 237 0.08 12.44 -9.32
N ILE A 238 0.67 11.25 -9.12
CA ILE A 238 1.09 10.38 -10.23
C ILE A 238 -0.12 10.05 -11.12
N ARG A 239 -1.28 9.76 -10.52
CA ARG A 239 -2.53 9.54 -11.28
C ARG A 239 -2.93 10.78 -12.08
N ASP A 240 -3.02 11.93 -11.43
CA ASP A 240 -3.47 13.18 -12.06
C ASP A 240 -2.53 13.57 -13.21
N ASP A 241 -1.22 13.40 -13.02
CA ASP A 241 -0.18 13.61 -14.03
C ASP A 241 -0.38 12.70 -15.25
N LEU A 242 -0.73 11.42 -15.03
CA LEU A 242 -0.99 10.46 -16.11
C LEU A 242 -2.29 10.71 -16.86
N CYS A 243 -3.32 11.24 -16.19
CA CYS A 243 -4.62 11.52 -16.79
C CYS A 243 -4.66 12.84 -17.59
N ALA A 244 -3.72 13.77 -17.37
CA ALA A 244 -3.73 15.11 -17.97
C ALA A 244 -3.33 15.18 -19.46
N GLY A 245 -3.03 14.07 -20.13
CA GLY A 245 -3.02 13.93 -21.61
C GLY A 245 -1.94 14.66 -22.43
N GLY A 246 -1.31 15.74 -21.94
CA GLY A 246 -0.33 16.54 -22.70
C GLY A 246 1.06 16.68 -22.07
N THR A 247 1.17 16.58 -20.74
CA THR A 247 2.40 16.77 -19.96
C THR A 247 2.79 15.56 -19.12
N ALA A 248 2.04 14.45 -19.24
CA ALA A 248 2.21 13.23 -18.45
C ALA A 248 3.65 12.67 -18.49
N GLY A 249 4.30 12.77 -19.66
CA GLY A 249 5.70 12.38 -19.81
C GLY A 249 6.65 13.21 -18.94
N ALA A 250 6.50 14.53 -18.91
CA ALA A 250 7.39 15.43 -18.16
C ALA A 250 7.25 15.29 -16.64
N ALA A 251 6.01 15.12 -16.15
CA ALA A 251 5.76 14.93 -14.72
C ALA A 251 6.26 13.57 -14.23
N LEU A 252 6.05 12.50 -15.00
CA LEU A 252 6.62 11.21 -14.65
C LEU A 252 8.15 11.19 -14.75
N ILE A 253 8.73 11.92 -15.71
CA ILE A 253 10.18 12.17 -15.77
C ILE A 253 10.68 12.84 -14.47
N SER A 254 9.90 13.76 -13.88
CA SER A 254 10.31 14.42 -12.63
C SER A 254 10.35 13.45 -11.42
N TRP A 255 9.33 12.60 -11.25
CA TRP A 255 9.31 11.57 -10.20
C TRP A 255 10.42 10.54 -10.37
N THR A 256 10.62 10.06 -11.59
CA THR A 256 11.67 9.09 -11.92
C THR A 256 13.07 9.68 -11.76
N SER A 257 13.27 10.95 -12.11
CA SER A 257 14.54 11.67 -11.92
C SER A 257 14.86 11.88 -10.44
N LEU A 258 13.87 12.31 -9.64
CA LEU A 258 13.99 12.42 -8.19
C LEU A 258 14.38 11.08 -7.58
N TYR A 259 13.65 10.01 -7.91
CA TYR A 259 13.93 8.67 -7.44
C TYR A 259 15.34 8.19 -7.82
N SER A 260 15.76 8.41 -9.07
CA SER A 260 17.11 8.04 -9.54
C SER A 260 18.21 8.78 -8.77
N MET A 261 18.00 10.05 -8.46
CA MET A 261 18.91 10.83 -7.62
C MET A 261 18.97 10.27 -6.19
N LEU A 262 17.83 9.92 -5.59
CA LEU A 262 17.77 9.31 -4.26
C LEU A 262 18.49 7.97 -4.22
N LEU A 263 18.31 7.11 -5.22
CA LEU A 263 19.01 5.83 -5.31
C LEU A 263 20.52 6.00 -5.36
N ARG A 264 21.03 6.97 -6.13
CA ARG A 264 22.47 7.28 -6.16
C ARG A 264 22.96 7.69 -4.77
N ARG A 265 22.29 8.65 -4.13
CA ARG A 265 22.66 9.11 -2.78
C ARG A 265 22.62 7.98 -1.74
N ILE A 266 21.62 7.10 -1.81
CA ILE A 266 21.54 5.93 -0.92
C ILE A 266 22.72 4.98 -1.17
N GLY A 267 23.07 4.73 -2.43
CA GLY A 267 24.22 3.89 -2.82
C GLY A 267 25.56 4.47 -2.39
N ASP A 268 25.75 5.78 -2.55
CA ASP A 268 26.96 6.50 -2.14
C ASP A 268 27.19 6.47 -0.62
N CYS A 269 26.16 6.18 0.18
CA CYS A 269 26.24 6.01 1.64
C CYS A 269 26.46 4.54 2.08
N VAL A 270 26.61 3.61 1.14
CA VAL A 270 26.82 2.17 1.39
C VAL A 270 28.26 1.75 1.02
N MET A 271 28.92 2.49 0.13
CA MET A 271 30.35 2.36 -0.16
C MET A 271 31.18 3.25 0.75
#